data_AF-A0A962FZA6-F1
#
_entry.id   AF-A0A962FZA6-F1
#
_cell.length_a   1.000
_cell.length_b   1.000
_cell.length_c   1.000
_cell.angle_alpha   90.00
_cell.angle_beta   90.00
_cell.angle_gamma   90.00
#
_symmetry.space_group_name_H-M   'P 1'
#
loop_
_entity.id
_entity.type
_entity.pdbx_description
1 polymer ?
#
loop_
_entity_poly.entity_id
_entity_poly.type
_entity_poly.pdbx_seq_one_letter_code
_entity_poly.pdbx_strand_id
1 'polypeptide(L)'
;MSLFGLRGVVIRVKLNKSFKHHTVLIPSFLTHGFMKRTFHQKFVAHEEIGLGYGAFRKKYTILSTNPVEAHYIYDPAVIERILRLGEALEARWLEISFKDRECVIYAQYATNFFEIGHLLQPVNILTVERSLAQMQSLQSVLDILELNPLAGLGARVPDRGRRMGHAVKDNS
;
A
#
# COMPACT_ATOMS: atom_id res chain seq x y z
N MET A 1 -26.02 -2.97 -17.36
CA MET A 1 -25.29 -2.83 -16.08
C MET A 1 -24.59 -4.16 -15.83
N SER A 2 -23.28 -4.26 -16.01
CA SER A 2 -22.57 -5.51 -15.72
C SER A 2 -22.55 -5.74 -14.21
N LEU A 3 -22.93 -6.95 -13.77
CA LEU A 3 -22.99 -7.30 -12.35
C LEU A 3 -21.63 -7.76 -11.78
N PHE A 4 -20.65 -7.99 -12.65
CA PHE A 4 -19.34 -8.58 -12.31
C PHE A 4 -18.22 -7.71 -12.85
N GLY A 5 -17.73 -6.78 -12.04
CA GLY A 5 -16.57 -5.94 -12.36
C GLY A 5 -15.53 -6.01 -11.26
N LEU A 6 -14.25 -5.96 -11.62
CA LEU A 6 -13.17 -5.88 -10.64
C LEU A 6 -13.17 -4.47 -10.03
N ARG A 7 -13.70 -4.34 -8.82
CA ARG A 7 -13.86 -3.04 -8.12
C ARG A 7 -12.68 -2.65 -7.25
N GLY A 8 -11.69 -3.52 -7.12
CA GLY A 8 -10.51 -3.25 -6.32
C GLY A 8 -9.56 -4.42 -6.31
N VAL A 9 -8.40 -4.23 -5.68
CA VAL A 9 -7.40 -5.27 -5.47
C VAL A 9 -6.96 -5.27 -4.00
N VAL A 10 -6.68 -6.47 -3.49
CA VAL A 10 -5.99 -6.66 -2.22
C VAL A 10 -4.59 -7.14 -2.52
N ILE A 11 -3.59 -6.39 -2.04
CA ILE A 11 -2.18 -6.70 -2.16
C ILE A 11 -1.67 -7.02 -0.76
N ARG A 12 -1.05 -8.19 -0.60
CA ARG A 12 -0.40 -8.59 0.65
C ARG A 12 1.11 -8.64 0.44
N VAL A 13 1.83 -7.86 1.24
CA VAL A 13 3.28 -7.75 1.22
C VAL A 13 3.85 -8.30 2.53
N LYS A 14 4.80 -9.21 2.43
CA LYS A 14 5.54 -9.72 3.59
C LYS A 14 6.70 -8.78 3.92
N LEU A 15 6.77 -8.33 5.16
CA LEU A 15 7.78 -7.40 5.66
C LEU A 15 8.91 -8.16 6.36
N ASN A 16 10.10 -7.58 6.35
CA ASN A 16 11.25 -8.13 7.07
C ASN A 16 11.26 -7.71 8.55
N LYS A 17 10.74 -6.52 8.86
CA LYS A 17 10.49 -6.07 10.23
C LYS A 17 9.13 -6.57 10.72
N SER A 18 9.06 -6.91 12.00
CA SER A 18 7.80 -7.17 12.69
C SER A 18 7.33 -5.91 13.41
N PHE A 19 6.07 -5.54 13.22
CA PHE A 19 5.39 -4.43 13.91
C PHE A 19 4.52 -4.99 15.03
N LYS A 20 4.78 -4.57 16.26
CA LYS A 20 4.05 -5.09 17.42
C LYS A 20 2.67 -4.45 17.52
N HIS A 21 2.55 -3.20 17.14
CA HIS A 21 1.30 -2.45 17.20
C HIS A 21 0.60 -2.52 15.84
N HIS A 22 -0.73 -2.43 15.91
CA HIS A 22 -1.55 -2.34 14.71
C HIS A 22 -1.64 -0.88 14.29
N THR A 23 -1.21 -0.62 13.06
CA THR A 23 -1.24 0.70 12.44
C THR A 23 -2.00 0.61 11.12
N VAL A 24 -3.01 1.46 10.93
CA VAL A 24 -3.83 1.49 9.70
C VAL A 24 -3.90 2.89 9.10
N LEU A 25 -3.99 2.96 7.79
CA LEU A 25 -4.33 4.14 7.00
C LEU A 25 -5.67 3.86 6.35
N ILE A 26 -6.63 4.76 6.54
CA ILE A 26 -7.98 4.65 6.01
C ILE A 26 -8.43 5.99 5.43
N PRO A 27 -9.41 6.01 4.51
CA PRO A 27 -9.98 7.25 4.01
C PRO A 27 -10.57 8.13 5.12
N SER A 28 -10.27 9.43 5.12
CA SER A 28 -10.73 10.34 6.19
C SER A 28 -12.26 10.39 6.29
N PHE A 29 -12.99 10.20 5.19
CA PHE A 29 -14.47 10.21 5.24
C PHE A 29 -15.05 9.08 6.11
N LEU A 30 -14.30 8.01 6.39
CA LEU A 30 -14.72 6.92 7.27
C LEU A 30 -14.63 7.28 8.76
N THR A 31 -13.76 8.23 9.11
CA THR A 31 -13.55 8.70 10.49
C THR A 31 -14.38 9.93 10.84
N HIS A 32 -15.15 10.45 9.88
CA HIS A 32 -15.95 11.67 10.02
C HIS A 32 -17.46 11.39 9.85
N GLY A 33 -18.30 12.31 10.34
CA GLY A 33 -19.75 12.27 10.14
C GLY A 33 -20.45 11.06 10.74
N PHE A 34 -21.51 10.58 10.08
CA PHE A 34 -22.33 9.47 10.57
C PHE A 34 -21.60 8.12 10.62
N MET A 35 -20.51 7.94 9.85
CA MET A 35 -19.72 6.70 9.85
C MET A 35 -18.76 6.59 11.03
N LYS A 36 -18.46 7.70 11.70
CA LYS A 36 -17.53 7.79 12.83
C LYS A 36 -17.87 6.82 13.96
N ARG A 37 -19.16 6.66 14.30
CA ARG A 37 -19.59 5.80 15.42
C ARG A 37 -19.30 4.33 15.16
N THR A 38 -19.56 3.85 13.94
CA THR A 38 -19.31 2.47 13.52
C THR A 38 -17.81 2.18 13.40
N PHE A 39 -17.04 3.15 12.89
CA PHE A 39 -15.58 3.00 12.79
C PHE A 39 -14.87 3.08 14.14
N HIS A 40 -15.27 3.98 15.03
CA HIS A 40 -14.68 4.06 16.37
C HIS A 40 -14.81 2.77 17.16
N GLN A 41 -15.94 2.06 17.07
CA GLN A 41 -16.10 0.77 17.76
C GLN A 41 -15.13 -0.31 17.28
N LYS A 42 -14.67 -0.26 16.02
CA LYS A 42 -13.71 -1.23 15.47
C LYS A 42 -12.26 -0.91 15.84
N PHE A 43 -11.97 0.34 16.19
CA PHE A 43 -10.62 0.86 16.42
C PHE A 43 -10.51 1.58 17.78
N VAL A 44 -11.23 1.12 18.80
CA VAL A 44 -11.27 1.76 20.14
C VAL A 44 -9.89 1.89 20.77
N ALA A 45 -9.00 0.92 20.51
CA ALA A 45 -7.63 0.93 21.02
C ALA A 45 -6.66 1.79 20.19
N HIS A 46 -7.12 2.39 19.09
CA HIS A 46 -6.27 3.16 18.17
C HIS A 46 -6.46 4.65 18.35
N GLU A 47 -5.34 5.36 18.34
CA GLU A 47 -5.27 6.81 18.36
C GLU A 47 -5.05 7.34 16.94
N GLU A 48 -5.66 8.49 16.63
CA GLU A 48 -5.41 9.18 15.37
C GLU A 48 -4.03 9.86 15.40
N ILE A 49 -3.23 9.59 14.37
CA ILE A 49 -1.87 10.09 14.26
C ILE A 49 -1.83 11.34 13.39
N GLY A 50 -1.38 12.44 13.98
CA GLY A 50 -1.22 13.71 13.27
C GLY A 50 0.05 13.74 12.43
N LEU A 51 -0.08 13.61 11.10
CA LEU A 51 1.01 13.89 10.17
C LEU A 51 0.89 15.32 9.62
N GLY A 52 2.02 16.03 9.51
CA GLY A 52 2.08 17.44 9.09
C GLY A 52 1.72 17.74 7.62
N TYR A 53 1.29 16.74 6.84
CA TYR A 53 0.98 16.90 5.41
C TYR A 53 -0.50 17.24 5.17
N GLY A 54 -0.78 18.50 4.84
CA GLY A 54 -2.14 19.03 4.71
C GLY A 54 -3.00 18.36 3.62
N ALA A 55 -2.42 18.04 2.45
CA ALA A 55 -3.16 17.37 1.36
C ALA A 55 -3.47 15.90 1.70
N PHE A 56 -2.52 15.21 2.31
CA PHE A 56 -2.68 13.82 2.76
C PHE A 56 -3.78 13.70 3.83
N ARG A 57 -3.75 14.56 4.85
CA ARG A 57 -4.74 14.56 5.95
C ARG A 57 -6.19 14.73 5.48
N LYS A 58 -6.41 15.47 4.38
CA LYS A 58 -7.75 15.63 3.80
C LYS A 58 -8.28 14.33 3.19
N LYS A 59 -7.40 13.48 2.66
CA LYS A 59 -7.76 12.22 1.99
C LYS A 59 -7.72 11.01 2.93
N TYR A 60 -6.74 10.98 3.84
CA TYR A 60 -6.49 9.84 4.71
C TYR A 60 -6.31 10.21 6.18
N THR A 61 -6.76 9.30 7.04
CA THR A 61 -6.52 9.28 8.48
C THR A 61 -5.66 8.06 8.81
N ILE A 62 -4.69 8.24 9.71
CA ILE A 62 -3.89 7.13 10.25
C ILE A 62 -4.35 6.87 11.67
N LEU A 63 -4.64 5.61 11.98
CA LEU A 63 -4.99 5.13 13.31
C LEU A 63 -3.94 4.12 13.77
N SER A 64 -3.45 4.25 14.99
CA SER A 64 -2.45 3.31 15.54
C SER A 64 -2.66 3.04 17.02
N THR A 65 -2.33 1.81 17.43
CA THR A 65 -2.21 1.44 18.85
C THR A 65 -0.88 1.91 19.48
N ASN A 66 0.02 2.53 18.69
CA ASN A 66 1.24 3.18 19.16
C ASN A 66 1.67 4.33 18.23
N PRO A 67 1.63 5.59 18.69
CA PRO A 67 1.99 6.76 17.88
C PRO A 67 3.45 6.77 17.39
N VAL A 68 4.39 6.31 18.22
CA VAL A 68 5.83 6.30 17.90
C VAL A 68 6.10 5.33 16.75
N GLU A 69 5.52 4.13 16.79
CA GLU A 69 5.66 3.16 15.70
C GLU A 69 4.99 3.65 14.41
N ALA A 70 3.88 4.39 14.50
CA ALA A 70 3.20 4.95 13.34
C ALA A 70 4.01 6.05 12.62
N HIS A 71 4.69 6.94 13.35
CA HIS A 71 5.59 7.93 12.75
C HIS A 71 6.82 7.31 12.09
N TYR A 72 7.27 6.16 12.59
CA TYR A 72 8.32 5.38 11.94
C TYR A 72 7.84 4.69 10.66
N ILE A 73 6.58 4.23 10.61
CA ILE A 73 5.98 3.63 9.42
C ILE A 73 5.69 4.69 8.35
N TYR A 74 5.05 5.79 8.73
CA TYR A 74 4.59 6.84 7.81
C TYR A 74 5.52 8.05 7.83
N ASP A 75 6.79 7.82 7.52
CA ASP A 75 7.67 8.91 7.15
C ASP A 75 7.22 9.57 5.82
N PRO A 76 7.69 10.79 5.52
CA PRO A 76 7.30 11.48 4.28
C PRO A 76 7.54 10.68 2.99
N ALA A 77 8.62 9.90 2.92
CA ALA A 77 8.96 9.12 1.73
C ALA A 77 8.00 7.92 1.55
N VAL A 78 7.54 7.30 2.64
CA VAL A 78 6.51 6.25 2.59
C VAL A 78 5.17 6.84 2.15
N ILE A 79 4.80 8.01 2.67
CA ILE A 79 3.56 8.70 2.27
C ILE A 79 3.55 9.01 0.77
N GLU A 80 4.64 9.58 0.25
CA GLU A 80 4.77 9.89 -1.18
C GLU A 80 4.62 8.63 -2.05
N ARG A 81 5.19 7.50 -1.60
CA ARG A 81 5.04 6.22 -2.30
C ARG A 81 3.61 5.69 -2.26
N ILE A 82 2.91 5.83 -1.14
CA ILE A 82 1.50 5.46 -1.02
C ILE A 82 0.65 6.30 -1.98
N LEU A 83 0.94 7.59 -2.13
CA LEU A 83 0.25 8.45 -3.08
C LEU A 83 0.51 8.02 -4.52
N ARG A 84 1.77 7.78 -4.89
CA ARG A 84 2.13 7.25 -6.22
C ARG A 84 1.51 5.89 -6.51
N LEU A 85 1.43 5.02 -5.51
CA LEU A 85 0.76 3.72 -5.61
C LEU A 85 -0.73 3.89 -5.90
N GLY A 86 -1.40 4.83 -5.22
CA GLY A 86 -2.80 5.13 -5.47
C GLY A 86 -3.04 5.70 -6.88
N GLU A 87 -2.14 6.55 -7.36
CA GLU A 87 -2.17 7.08 -8.74
C GLU A 87 -1.97 5.98 -9.77
N ALA A 88 -0.96 5.13 -9.60
CA ALA A 88 -0.70 3.99 -10.48
C ALA A 88 -1.88 3.00 -10.53
N LEU A 89 -2.53 2.75 -9.40
CA LEU A 89 -3.70 1.87 -9.33
C LEU A 89 -5.00 2.54 -9.80
N GLU A 90 -4.98 3.81 -10.23
CA GLU A 90 -6.18 4.62 -10.46
C GLU A 90 -7.21 4.48 -9.31
N ALA A 91 -6.69 4.36 -8.08
CA ALA A 91 -7.48 4.03 -6.92
C ALA A 91 -8.27 5.26 -6.46
N ARG A 92 -9.58 5.07 -6.26
CA ARG A 92 -10.44 6.06 -5.61
C ARG A 92 -9.91 6.36 -4.20
N TRP A 93 -9.54 5.30 -3.47
CA TRP A 93 -8.83 5.40 -2.21
C TRP A 93 -8.05 4.11 -1.91
N LEU A 94 -7.12 4.23 -0.97
CA LEU A 94 -6.39 3.11 -0.39
C LEU A 94 -6.77 2.92 1.08
N GLU A 95 -6.77 1.67 1.52
CA GLU A 95 -6.72 1.28 2.93
C GLU A 95 -5.46 0.44 3.12
N ILE A 96 -4.68 0.72 4.15
CA ILE A 96 -3.41 0.02 4.41
C ILE A 96 -3.36 -0.41 5.87
N SER A 97 -2.91 -1.63 6.13
CA SER A 97 -2.75 -2.18 7.47
C SER A 97 -1.36 -2.76 7.66
N PHE A 98 -0.70 -2.37 8.74
CA PHE A 98 0.58 -2.90 9.20
C PHE A 98 0.39 -3.63 10.53
N LYS A 99 0.72 -4.91 10.56
CA LYS A 99 0.73 -5.73 11.77
C LYS A 99 1.64 -6.95 11.58
N ASP A 100 2.38 -7.29 12.64
CA ASP A 100 3.35 -8.39 12.62
C ASP A 100 4.30 -8.22 11.44
N ARG A 101 4.47 -9.22 10.58
CA ARG A 101 5.33 -9.15 9.38
C ARG A 101 4.54 -8.93 8.11
N GLU A 102 3.37 -8.31 8.18
CA GLU A 102 2.50 -8.13 7.04
C GLU A 102 2.10 -6.65 6.85
N CYS A 103 2.12 -6.24 5.59
CA CYS A 103 1.44 -5.05 5.10
C CYS A 103 0.33 -5.52 4.14
N VAL A 104 -0.90 -5.14 4.42
CA VAL A 104 -2.05 -5.40 3.54
C VAL A 104 -2.52 -4.07 2.99
N ILE A 105 -2.62 -3.98 1.67
CA ILE A 105 -3.07 -2.81 0.94
C ILE A 105 -4.35 -3.20 0.21
N TYR A 106 -5.44 -2.51 0.49
CA TYR A 106 -6.65 -2.56 -0.30
C TYR A 106 -6.75 -1.30 -1.14
N ALA A 107 -6.88 -1.46 -2.45
CA ALA A 107 -7.14 -0.36 -3.36
C ALA A 107 -8.54 -0.49 -3.91
N GLN A 108 -9.40 0.48 -3.59
CA GLN A 108 -10.72 0.60 -4.19
C GLN A 108 -10.61 1.36 -5.50
N TYR A 109 -11.03 0.78 -6.61
CA TYR A 109 -11.07 1.45 -7.90
C TYR A 109 -12.30 2.35 -8.02
N ALA A 110 -12.14 3.46 -8.75
CA ALA A 110 -13.26 4.35 -9.08
C ALA A 110 -14.17 3.77 -10.18
N THR A 111 -13.61 2.91 -11.03
CA THR A 111 -14.29 2.24 -12.13
C THR A 111 -13.91 0.75 -12.13
N ASN A 112 -14.67 -0.08 -12.87
CA ASN A 112 -14.32 -1.47 -13.01
C ASN A 112 -13.01 -1.59 -13.82
N PHE A 113 -12.01 -2.24 -13.22
CA PHE A 113 -10.77 -2.57 -13.91
C PHE A 113 -10.99 -3.77 -14.85
N PHE A 114 -10.28 -3.78 -15.97
CA PHE A 114 -10.31 -4.82 -17.01
C PHE A 114 -11.66 -5.02 -17.72
N GLU A 115 -12.54 -4.02 -17.67
CA GLU A 115 -13.82 -4.10 -18.38
C GLU A 115 -13.70 -3.49 -19.78
N ILE A 116 -13.67 -4.35 -20.81
CA ILE A 116 -13.51 -3.97 -22.22
C ILE A 116 -14.86 -3.63 -22.89
N GLY A 117 -15.98 -4.01 -22.28
CA GLY A 117 -17.32 -3.76 -22.78
C GLY A 117 -18.29 -4.89 -22.42
N HIS A 118 -19.51 -4.83 -22.97
CA HIS A 118 -20.54 -5.84 -22.77
C HIS A 118 -20.67 -6.73 -24.01
N LEU A 119 -20.96 -8.03 -23.84
CA LEU A 119 -21.13 -8.97 -24.96
C LEU A 119 -22.22 -8.57 -25.97
N LEU A 120 -23.15 -7.71 -25.55
CA LEU A 120 -24.26 -7.22 -26.37
C LEU A 120 -23.94 -5.91 -27.11
N GLN A 121 -22.73 -5.38 -26.95
CA GLN A 121 -22.31 -4.12 -27.57
C GLN A 121 -20.99 -4.33 -28.32
N PRO A 122 -20.79 -3.68 -29.47
CA PRO A 122 -19.50 -3.67 -30.15
C PRO A 122 -18.39 -3.18 -29.21
N VAL A 123 -17.23 -3.82 -29.28
CA VAL A 123 -16.06 -3.41 -28.50
C VAL A 123 -15.57 -2.05 -28.98
N ASN A 124 -15.31 -1.15 -28.03
CA ASN A 124 -14.74 0.17 -28.29
C ASN A 124 -13.22 0.12 -28.09
N ILE A 125 -12.46 0.56 -29.10
CA ILE A 125 -10.99 0.56 -29.07
C ILE A 125 -10.44 1.34 -27.88
N LEU A 126 -11.09 2.45 -27.49
CA LEU A 126 -10.69 3.25 -26.32
C LEU A 126 -10.79 2.45 -25.01
N THR A 127 -11.73 1.52 -24.93
CA THR A 127 -11.92 0.67 -23.75
C THR A 127 -10.88 -0.46 -23.70
N VAL A 128 -10.45 -0.95 -24.86
CA VAL A 128 -9.32 -1.89 -24.99
C VAL A 128 -8.01 -1.21 -24.56
N GLU A 129 -7.72 -0.02 -25.08
CA GLU A 129 -6.53 0.76 -24.73
C GLU A 129 -6.48 1.08 -23.23
N ARG A 130 -7.61 1.47 -22.63
CA ARG A 130 -7.70 1.66 -21.18
C ARG A 130 -7.39 0.38 -20.41
N SER A 131 -7.95 -0.75 -20.82
CA SER A 131 -7.69 -2.03 -20.14
C SER A 131 -6.22 -2.44 -20.24
N LEU A 132 -5.56 -2.16 -21.37
CA LEU A 132 -4.12 -2.38 -21.53
C LEU A 132 -3.31 -1.46 -20.61
N ALA A 133 -3.66 -0.18 -20.53
CA ALA A 133 -3.01 0.76 -19.61
C ALA A 133 -3.16 0.32 -18.14
N GLN A 134 -4.32 -0.22 -17.75
CA GLN A 134 -4.54 -0.79 -16.42
C GLN A 134 -3.65 -2.03 -16.15
N MET A 135 -3.40 -2.88 -17.16
CA MET A 135 -2.45 -3.98 -17.01
C MET A 135 -1.01 -3.47 -16.83
N GLN A 136 -0.60 -2.46 -17.58
CA GLN A 136 0.70 -1.80 -17.43
C GLN A 136 0.85 -1.13 -16.07
N SER A 137 -0.24 -0.57 -15.53
CA SER A 137 -0.22 0.07 -14.23
C SER A 137 -0.02 -0.95 -13.11
N LEU A 138 -0.58 -2.15 -13.20
CA LEU A 138 -0.25 -3.25 -12.29
C LEU A 138 1.23 -3.62 -12.32
N GLN A 139 1.88 -3.54 -13.47
CA GLN A 139 3.32 -3.77 -13.55
C GLN A 139 4.12 -2.67 -12.84
N SER A 140 3.71 -1.40 -12.98
CA SER A 140 4.32 -0.30 -12.23
C SER A 140 4.17 -0.46 -10.71
N VAL A 141 3.08 -1.10 -10.26
CA VAL A 141 2.86 -1.45 -8.84
C VAL A 141 3.86 -2.50 -8.39
N LEU A 142 4.10 -3.54 -9.20
CA LEU A 142 5.15 -4.53 -8.91
C LEU A 142 6.51 -3.85 -8.84
N ASP A 143 6.84 -2.93 -9.75
CA ASP A 143 8.10 -2.18 -9.69
C ASP A 143 8.21 -1.33 -8.41
N ILE A 144 7.15 -0.63 -8.01
CA ILE A 144 7.10 0.16 -6.77
C ILE A 144 7.31 -0.72 -5.53
N LEU A 145 6.77 -1.94 -5.54
CA LEU A 145 6.84 -2.89 -4.41
C LEU A 145 8.13 -3.72 -4.40
N GLU A 146 8.66 -4.14 -5.56
CA GLU A 146 9.85 -4.98 -5.73
C GLU A 146 11.15 -4.17 -5.66
N LEU A 147 11.23 -3.02 -6.34
CA LEU A 147 12.44 -2.19 -6.40
C LEU A 147 12.71 -1.44 -5.09
N ASN A 148 11.74 -1.43 -4.18
CA ASN A 148 11.85 -0.68 -2.93
C ASN A 148 10.82 -1.16 -1.91
N PRO A 149 11.09 -2.27 -1.19
CA PRO A 149 10.16 -2.80 -0.21
C PRO A 149 10.11 -1.87 1.01
N LEU A 150 9.35 -0.76 0.91
CA LEU A 150 9.28 0.24 1.96
C LEU A 150 10.66 0.52 2.58
N ALA A 151 11.74 0.67 1.79
CA ALA A 151 13.11 0.23 2.11
C ALA A 151 13.76 0.67 3.45
N GLY A 152 13.12 1.55 4.24
CA GLY A 152 13.41 1.75 5.67
C GLY A 152 12.78 0.73 6.65
N LEU A 153 11.84 -0.10 6.18
CA LEU A 153 11.08 -1.11 6.92
C LEU A 153 11.52 -2.55 6.57
N GLY A 154 12.49 -2.73 5.66
CA GLY A 154 12.98 -4.06 5.32
C GLY A 154 13.78 -4.28 4.03
N ALA A 155 14.77 -3.47 3.65
CA ALA A 155 15.72 -3.92 2.63
C ALA A 155 16.73 -4.94 3.22
N ARG A 156 17.02 -6.05 2.51
CA ARG A 156 18.31 -6.73 2.68
C ARG A 156 19.37 -5.67 2.35
N VAL A 157 20.21 -5.31 3.31
CA VAL A 157 21.52 -4.78 2.98
C VAL A 157 22.18 -5.86 2.12
N PRO A 158 22.58 -5.58 0.86
CA PRO A 158 23.36 -6.55 0.12
C PRO A 158 24.61 -6.85 0.95
N ASP A 159 24.82 -8.12 1.25
CA ASP A 159 25.95 -8.60 2.05
C ASP A 159 27.27 -8.26 1.35
N ARG A 160 27.78 -7.05 1.57
CA ARG A 160 29.18 -6.71 1.29
C ARG A 160 30.01 -7.21 2.45
N GLY A 161 30.14 -8.53 2.54
CA GLY A 161 30.69 -9.17 3.73
C GLY A 161 31.33 -10.54 3.54
N ARG A 162 31.56 -11.03 2.31
CA ARG A 162 32.53 -12.12 2.12
C ARG A 162 33.96 -11.56 2.26
N ARG A 163 34.42 -11.48 3.50
CA ARG A 163 35.86 -11.55 3.78
C ARG A 163 36.35 -12.88 3.21
N MET A 164 37.17 -12.79 2.16
CA MET A 164 37.98 -13.91 1.69
C MET A 164 38.80 -14.46 2.86
N GLY A 165 38.83 -15.79 2.90
CA GLY A 165 39.30 -16.58 4.03
C GLY A 165 40.77 -16.41 4.37
N HIS A 166 41.08 -16.94 5.56
CA HIS A 166 42.41 -17.16 6.09
C HIS A 166 43.36 -17.77 5.04
N ALA A 167 44.52 -17.13 4.85
CA ALA A 167 45.71 -17.85 4.46
C ALA A 167 46.22 -18.59 5.70
N VAL A 168 46.09 -19.92 5.69
CA VAL A 168 46.82 -20.81 6.59
C VAL A 168 48.29 -20.69 6.21
N LYS A 169 49.13 -20.36 7.20
CA LYS A 169 50.58 -20.52 7.11
C LYS A 169 50.88 -22.01 7.25
N ASP A 170 51.32 -22.65 6.19
CA ASP A 170 52.05 -23.90 6.31
C ASP A 170 53.53 -23.59 6.54
N ASN A 171 53.99 -24.07 7.69
CA ASN A 171 55.36 -24.06 8.16
C ASN A 171 55.80 -25.53 8.10
N SER A 172 56.60 -25.93 7.11
CA SER A 172 57.49 -27.11 7.07
C SER A 172 58.36 -27.04 5.83
#